data_AF-A0A1M7LTF3-F1
#
_entry.id   AF-A0A1M7LTF3-F1
#
_cell.length_a   1.000
_cell.length_b   1.000
_cell.length_c   1.000
_cell.angle_alpha   90.00
_cell.angle_beta   90.00
_cell.angle_gamma   90.00
#
_symmetry.space_group_name_H-M   'P 1'
#
loop_
_entity.id
_entity.type
_entity.pdbx_description
1 polymer ?
#
loop_
_entity_poly.entity_id
_entity_poly.type
_entity_poly.pdbx_seq_one_letter_code
_entity_poly.pdbx_strand_id
1 'polypeptide(L)'
;MNSRYLTLSGRIKQEISEIKMCIERAKKAWIRAKESSDPLYLDSVALNLHDFYSGLERVFELIAENVNETKSTGGNWHQELLRQMATEIPKIRPF
;
A
#
# COMPACT_ATOMS: atom_id res chain seq x y z
N MET A 1 4.57 -24.92 -9.47
CA MET A 1 4.30 -23.47 -9.32
C MET A 1 5.51 -22.69 -9.84
N ASN A 2 5.29 -21.63 -10.61
CA ASN A 2 6.37 -20.81 -11.18
C ASN A 2 7.05 -20.00 -10.04
N SER A 3 8.37 -20.16 -9.90
CA SER A 3 9.20 -19.54 -8.84
C SER A 3 9.00 -18.02 -8.75
N ARG A 4 8.79 -17.33 -9.87
CA ARG A 4 8.52 -15.89 -9.93
C ARG A 4 7.29 -15.48 -9.12
N TYR A 5 6.18 -16.23 -9.23
CA TYR A 5 4.94 -15.91 -8.52
C TYR A 5 5.03 -16.24 -7.03
N LEU A 6 5.85 -17.24 -6.64
CA LEU A 6 6.13 -17.52 -5.23
C LEU A 6 6.91 -16.37 -4.58
N THR A 7 7.94 -15.86 -5.25
CA THR A 7 8.70 -14.69 -4.78
C THR A 7 7.82 -13.44 -4.69
N LEU A 8 6.99 -13.17 -5.71
CA LEU A 8 6.04 -12.06 -5.70
C LEU A 8 5.08 -12.17 -4.51
N SER A 9 4.48 -13.35 -4.30
CA SER A 9 3.57 -13.58 -3.17
C SER A 9 4.25 -13.35 -1.82
N GLY A 10 5.50 -13.79 -1.66
CA GLY A 10 6.29 -13.53 -0.45
C GLY A 10 6.49 -12.03 -0.19
N ARG A 11 6.86 -11.26 -1.23
CA ARG A 11 7.02 -9.80 -1.14
C ARG A 11 5.72 -9.10 -0.78
N ILE A 12 4.62 -9.44 -1.46
CA ILE A 12 3.31 -8.83 -1.17
C ILE A 12 2.88 -9.13 0.28
N LYS A 13 3.09 -10.36 0.77
CA LYS A 13 2.78 -10.73 2.15
C LYS A 13 3.60 -9.93 3.16
N GLN A 14 4.87 -9.69 2.87
CA GLN A 14 5.74 -8.87 3.70
C GLN A 14 5.25 -7.42 3.76
N GLU A 15 4.97 -6.79 2.61
CA GLU A 15 4.43 -5.44 2.56
C GLU A 15 3.08 -5.33 3.31
N ILE A 16 2.18 -6.30 3.15
CA ILE A 16 0.91 -6.33 3.89
C ILE A 16 1.14 -6.39 5.41
N SER A 17 2.17 -7.12 5.87
CA SER A 17 2.53 -7.16 7.29
C SER A 17 2.98 -5.78 7.79
N GLU A 18 3.78 -5.08 7.00
CA GLU A 18 4.27 -3.72 7.31
C GLU A 18 3.13 -2.70 7.34
N ILE A 19 2.25 -2.73 6.34
CA ILE A 19 1.03 -1.91 6.28
C ILE A 19 0.17 -2.12 7.54
N LYS A 20 0.00 -3.36 7.99
CA LYS A 20 -0.74 -3.65 9.24
C LYS A 20 -0.07 -3.02 10.45
N MET A 21 1.26 -3.03 10.54
CA MET A 21 1.97 -2.37 11.63
C MET A 21 1.75 -0.85 11.62
N CYS A 22 1.79 -0.21 10.44
CA CYS A 22 1.50 1.23 10.30
C CYS A 22 0.09 1.56 10.78
N ILE A 23 -0.91 0.76 10.40
CA ILE A 23 -2.31 0.93 10.87
C ILE A 23 -2.39 0.87 12.40
N GLU A 24 -1.77 -0.13 13.02
CA GLU A 24 -1.81 -0.27 14.48
C GLU A 24 -1.07 0.85 15.20
N ARG A 25 0.02 1.36 14.64
CA ARG A 25 0.73 2.54 15.16
C ARG A 25 -0.11 3.81 15.03
N ALA A 26 -0.75 4.03 13.88
CA ALA A 26 -1.64 5.15 13.65
C ALA A 26 -2.80 5.16 14.66
N LYS A 27 -3.45 4.00 14.87
CA LYS A 27 -4.52 3.86 15.86
C LYS A 27 -4.06 4.18 17.28
N LYS A 28 -2.90 3.66 17.70
CA LYS A 28 -2.33 3.94 19.03
C LYS A 28 -2.00 5.42 19.21
N ALA A 29 -1.36 6.04 18.21
CA ALA A 29 -1.05 7.46 18.22
C ALA A 29 -2.33 8.31 18.26
N TRP A 30 -3.37 7.92 17.54
CA TRP A 30 -4.67 8.60 17.53
C TRP A 30 -5.36 8.59 18.90
N ILE A 31 -5.32 7.46 19.60
CA ILE A 31 -5.84 7.38 20.98
C ILE A 31 -5.08 8.36 21.89
N ARG A 32 -3.75 8.39 21.81
CA ARG A 32 -2.91 9.30 22.61
C ARG A 32 -3.09 10.77 22.23
N ALA A 33 -3.33 11.08 20.97
CA ALA A 33 -3.64 12.42 20.49
C ALA A 33 -4.99 12.94 21.02
N LYS A 34 -5.93 12.05 21.34
CA LYS A 34 -7.20 12.44 21.98
C LYS A 34 -7.06 12.64 23.49
N GLU A 35 -6.18 11.87 24.12
CA GLU A 35 -5.96 11.90 25.57
C GLU A 35 -4.98 13.00 26.00
N SER A 36 -4.12 13.47 25.11
CA SER A 36 -3.13 14.51 25.37
C SER A 36 -3.28 15.68 24.40
N SER A 37 -2.81 16.87 24.80
CA SER A 37 -2.69 18.02 23.90
C SER A 37 -1.31 18.10 23.24
N ASP A 38 -0.55 17.00 23.19
CA ASP A 38 0.76 16.96 22.55
C ASP A 38 0.60 16.75 21.03
N PRO A 39 0.97 17.75 20.20
CA PRO A 39 0.81 17.67 18.75
C PRO A 39 1.64 16.55 18.11
N LEU A 40 2.70 16.05 18.77
CA LEU A 40 3.55 14.98 18.24
C LEU A 40 2.78 13.68 17.98
N TYR A 41 1.69 13.44 18.72
CA TYR A 41 0.85 12.28 18.44
C TYR A 41 0.05 12.43 17.14
N LEU A 42 -0.40 13.63 16.78
CA LEU A 42 -1.04 13.87 15.48
C LEU A 42 -0.04 13.76 14.33
N ASP A 43 1.18 14.25 14.51
CA ASP A 43 2.26 14.07 13.53
C ASP A 43 2.55 12.58 13.30
N SER A 44 2.59 11.80 14.38
CA SER A 44 2.75 10.34 14.30
C SER A 44 1.59 9.67 13.57
N VAL A 45 0.35 10.12 13.76
CA VAL A 45 -0.81 9.64 12.98
C VAL A 45 -0.62 9.94 11.50
N ALA A 46 -0.29 11.19 11.15
CA ALA A 46 -0.11 11.61 9.77
C ALA A 46 1.00 10.80 9.08
N LEU A 47 2.13 10.58 9.75
CA LEU A 47 3.24 9.79 9.24
C LEU A 47 2.84 8.33 8.98
N ASN A 48 2.18 7.68 9.94
CA ASN A 48 1.77 6.28 9.76
C ASN A 48 0.66 6.11 8.70
N LEU A 49 -0.19 7.13 8.49
CA LEU A 49 -1.15 7.14 7.39
C LEU A 49 -0.45 7.29 6.04
N HIS A 50 0.56 8.16 5.94
CA HIS A 50 1.39 8.28 4.74
C HIS A 50 2.07 6.94 4.41
N ASP A 51 2.71 6.31 5.41
CA ASP A 51 3.37 5.01 5.23
C ASP A 51 2.38 3.91 4.80
N PHE A 52 1.15 3.94 5.32
CA PHE A 52 0.07 3.04 4.89
C PHE A 52 -0.24 3.23 3.39
N TYR A 53 -0.43 4.46 2.93
CA TYR A 53 -0.71 4.74 1.52
C TYR A 53 0.45 4.34 0.62
N SER A 54 1.68 4.71 0.98
CA SER A 54 2.86 4.33 0.21
C SER A 54 3.08 2.82 0.19
N GLY A 55 2.77 2.10 1.27
CA GLY A 55 2.79 0.64 1.28
C GLY A 55 1.80 0.02 0.30
N LEU A 56 0.58 0.54 0.22
CA LEU A 56 -0.40 0.09 -0.79
C LEU A 56 0.10 0.33 -2.21
N GLU A 57 0.69 1.49 -2.48
CA GLU A 57 1.29 1.80 -3.78
C GLU A 57 2.38 0.80 -4.15
N ARG A 58 3.29 0.45 -3.21
CA ARG A 58 4.31 -0.58 -3.45
C ARG A 58 3.70 -1.93 -3.80
N VAL A 59 2.64 -2.36 -3.09
CA VAL A 59 1.93 -3.60 -3.42
C VAL A 59 1.33 -3.54 -4.82
N PHE A 60 0.72 -2.41 -5.19
CA PHE A 60 0.12 -2.23 -6.50
C PHE A 60 1.16 -2.18 -7.62
N GLU A 61 2.32 -1.55 -7.41
CA GLU A 61 3.44 -1.59 -8.34
C GLU A 61 3.94 -3.03 -8.54
N LEU A 62 4.14 -3.78 -7.45
CA LEU A 62 4.55 -5.19 -7.52
C LEU A 62 3.59 -6.04 -8.37
N ILE A 63 2.28 -5.81 -8.22
CA ILE A 63 1.24 -6.46 -9.03
C ILE A 63 1.31 -5.97 -10.49
N ALA A 64 1.36 -4.67 -10.73
CA ALA A 64 1.38 -4.09 -12.06
C ALA A 64 2.59 -4.58 -12.88
N GLU A 65 3.78 -4.61 -12.29
CA GLU A 65 5.03 -5.05 -12.92
C GLU A 65 5.06 -6.55 -13.24
N ASN A 66 4.33 -7.39 -12.48
CA ASN A 66 4.44 -8.85 -12.58
C ASN A 66 3.20 -9.54 -13.14
N VAL A 67 2.05 -8.87 -13.16
CA VAL A 67 0.76 -9.42 -13.60
C VAL A 67 0.20 -8.64 -14.79
N ASN A 68 0.30 -7.31 -14.79
CA ASN A 68 -0.27 -6.46 -15.85
C ASN A 68 0.77 -5.94 -16.86
N GLU A 69 2.06 -6.27 -16.69
CA GLU A 69 3.21 -5.93 -17.54
C GLU A 69 3.35 -4.44 -17.91
N THR A 70 2.71 -3.54 -17.19
CA THR A 70 2.69 -2.10 -17.49
C THR A 70 2.88 -1.30 -16.22
N LYS A 71 4.00 -0.56 -16.15
CA LYS A 71 4.30 0.39 -15.07
C LYS A 71 3.85 1.79 -15.50
N SER A 72 3.06 2.45 -14.64
CA SER A 72 2.69 3.85 -14.85
C SER A 72 3.92 4.74 -14.69
N THR A 73 4.15 5.66 -15.63
CA THR A 73 5.29 6.59 -15.60
C THR A 73 4.79 8.05 -15.71
N GLY A 74 5.53 9.00 -15.13
CA GLY A 74 5.20 10.44 -15.16
C GLY A 74 4.68 11.02 -13.84
N GLY A 75 4.41 12.33 -13.78
CA GLY A 75 4.12 13.04 -12.52
C GLY A 75 2.85 12.59 -11.77
N ASN A 76 1.87 12.00 -12.47
CA ASN A 76 0.61 11.52 -11.89
C ASN A 76 0.56 9.99 -11.74
N TRP A 77 1.71 9.31 -11.76
CA TRP A 77 1.79 7.85 -11.82
C TRP A 77 1.02 7.17 -10.67
N HIS A 78 1.05 7.75 -9.46
CA HIS A 78 0.35 7.23 -8.29
C HIS A 78 -1.15 7.08 -8.53
N GLN A 79 -1.79 8.12 -9.10
CA GLN A 79 -3.23 8.11 -9.38
C GLN A 79 -3.58 7.14 -10.50
N GLU A 80 -2.72 7.06 -11.52
CA GLU A 80 -2.92 6.14 -12.63
C GLU A 80 -2.78 4.69 -12.17
N LEU A 81 -1.84 4.39 -11.28
CA LEU A 81 -1.69 3.07 -10.68
C LEU A 81 -2.98 2.64 -9.94
N LEU A 82 -3.60 3.55 -9.18
CA LEU A 82 -4.86 3.25 -8.49
C LEU A 82 -6.00 2.95 -9.47
N ARG A 83 -6.13 3.74 -10.54
CA ARG A 83 -7.13 3.50 -11.60
C ARG A 83 -6.88 2.19 -12.33
N GLN A 84 -5.63 1.93 -12.67
CA GLN A 84 -5.19 0.68 -13.26
C GLN A 84 -5.53 -0.48 -12.34
N MET A 85 -5.34 -0.38 -11.01
CA MET A 85 -5.69 -1.45 -10.08
C MET A 85 -7.19 -1.70 -9.93
N ALA A 86 -7.99 -0.64 -10.05
CA ALA A 86 -9.45 -0.69 -9.97
C ALA A 86 -10.15 -1.11 -11.28
N THR A 87 -9.42 -1.30 -12.39
CA THR A 87 -10.01 -1.65 -13.69
C THR A 87 -10.17 -3.17 -13.82
N GLU A 88 -11.29 -3.68 -14.31
CA GLU A 88 -11.39 -5.11 -14.64
C GLU A 88 -10.49 -5.44 -15.84
N ILE A 89 -9.79 -6.56 -15.79
CA ILE A 89 -9.13 -7.12 -16.97
C ILE A 89 -9.58 -8.58 -17.09
N PRO A 90 -10.52 -8.91 -17.98
CA PRO A 90 -11.03 -10.27 -18.10
C PRO A 90 -9.90 -11.29 -18.23
N LYS A 91 -9.99 -12.38 -17.46
CA LYS A 91 -9.00 -13.47 -17.38
C LYS A 91 -7.65 -13.13 -16.72
N ILE A 92 -7.34 -11.87 -16.44
CA ILE A 92 -6.10 -11.44 -15.76
C ILE A 92 -6.39 -10.94 -14.34
N ARG A 93 -7.38 -10.05 -14.21
CA ARG A 93 -7.95 -9.57 -12.94
C ARG A 93 -9.47 -9.42 -13.09
N PRO A 94 -10.22 -10.54 -12.97
CA PRO A 94 -11.68 -10.52 -12.93
C PRO A 94 -12.20 -9.99 -11.58
N PHE A 95 -13.38 -9.39 -11.57
CA PHE A 95 -14.11 -9.04 -10.35
C PHE A 95 -14.87 -10.23 -9.76
#